data_AF-A0A3B9MFQ5-F1
#
_entry.id   AF-A0A3B9MFQ5-F1
#
_cell.length_a   1.000
_cell.length_b   1.000
_cell.length_c   1.000
_cell.angle_alpha   90.00
_cell.angle_beta   90.00
_cell.angle_gamma   90.00
#
_symmetry.space_group_name_H-M   'P 1'
#
loop_
_entity.id
_entity.type
_entity.pdbx_description
1 polymer ?
#
loop_
_entity_poly.entity_id
_entity_poly.type
_entity_poly.pdbx_seq_one_letter_code
_entity_poly.pdbx_strand_id
1 'polypeptide(L)'
;MYNSWYNECPLFLVDDVDAELDERRIKRLLEYLEGRTQTFITTSKRSHVQGFLSKANVHEIVGGEGRSAELTESTFSAATAVAESLQ
;
A
#
# COMPACT_ATOMS: atom_id res chain seq x y z
N MET A 1 9.43 2.78 -24.57
CA MET A 1 9.45 2.04 -25.86
C MET A 1 8.32 1.02 -25.95
N TYR A 2 7.98 0.25 -24.91
CA TYR A 2 6.80 -0.64 -24.91
C TYR A 2 5.44 0.09 -24.96
N ASN A 3 5.28 1.18 -24.21
CA ASN A 3 4.01 1.89 -24.05
C ASN A 3 3.49 2.57 -25.35
N SER A 4 4.37 2.90 -26.30
CA SER A 4 4.01 3.62 -27.53
C SER A 4 3.50 2.72 -28.67
N TRP A 5 3.66 1.40 -28.56
CA TRP A 5 3.26 0.46 -29.61
C TRP A 5 2.07 -0.41 -29.22
N TYR A 6 1.91 -0.75 -27.94
CA TYR A 6 0.84 -1.64 -27.49
C TYR A 6 -0.23 -0.95 -26.66
N ASN A 7 -0.04 0.32 -26.27
CA ASN A 7 -0.96 1.05 -25.39
C ASN A 7 -1.23 0.32 -24.05
N GLU A 8 -0.33 -0.58 -23.66
CA GLU A 8 -0.39 -1.37 -22.44
C GLU A 8 0.40 -0.67 -21.34
N CYS A 9 -0.32 -0.26 -20.30
CA CYS A 9 0.28 0.35 -19.14
C CYS A 9 1.09 -0.72 -18.37
N PRO A 10 2.38 -0.48 -18.07
CA PRO A 10 3.18 -1.48 -17.38
C PRO A 10 2.61 -1.78 -15.99
N LEU A 11 2.58 -3.07 -15.65
CA LEU A 11 2.22 -3.58 -14.34
C LEU A 11 3.45 -3.59 -13.44
N PHE A 12 3.35 -2.95 -12.28
CA PHE A 12 4.39 -2.98 -11.25
C PHE A 12 3.96 -3.91 -10.11
N LEU A 13 4.78 -4.90 -9.80
CA LEU A 13 4.60 -5.77 -8.64
C LEU A 13 5.79 -5.57 -7.69
N VAL A 14 5.50 -5.11 -6.48
CA VAL A 14 6.51 -4.90 -5.44
C VAL A 14 6.23 -5.86 -4.30
N ASP A 15 7.09 -6.86 -4.16
CA ASP A 15 6.96 -7.83 -3.08
C ASP A 15 7.67 -7.34 -1.81
N ASP A 16 7.06 -7.56 -0.66
CA ASP A 16 7.53 -7.23 0.68
C ASP A 16 8.25 -5.87 0.77
N VAL A 17 7.51 -4.81 0.41
CA VAL A 17 8.09 -3.47 0.21
C VAL A 17 8.82 -2.93 1.45
N ASP A 18 8.42 -3.39 2.63
CA ASP A 18 9.01 -2.97 3.90
C ASP A 18 10.28 -3.73 4.31
N ALA A 19 10.65 -4.80 3.59
CA ALA A 19 11.97 -5.40 3.66
C ALA A 19 13.00 -4.65 2.80
N GLU A 20 12.56 -4.10 1.66
CA GLU A 20 13.43 -3.43 0.68
C GLU A 20 13.61 -1.93 0.95
N LEU A 21 12.58 -1.27 1.50
CA LEU A 21 12.54 0.19 1.59
C LEU A 21 12.12 0.68 2.98
N ASP A 22 12.76 1.76 3.42
CA ASP A 22 12.29 2.56 4.56
C ASP A 22 11.00 3.32 4.22
N GLU A 23 10.24 3.73 5.24
CA GLU A 23 8.95 4.43 5.11
C GLU A 23 9.02 5.65 4.17
N ARG A 24 10.10 6.44 4.23
CA ARG A 24 10.27 7.62 3.38
C ARG A 24 10.47 7.24 1.93
N ARG A 25 11.21 6.17 1.66
CA ARG A 25 11.42 5.64 0.30
C ARG A 25 10.15 5.01 -0.26
N ILE A 26 9.40 4.27 0.56
CA ILE A 26 8.08 3.73 0.19
C ILE A 26 7.18 4.88 -0.25
N LYS A 27 7.03 5.92 0.56
CA LYS A 27 6.22 7.09 0.23
C LYS A 27 6.60 7.72 -1.11
N ARG A 28 7.89 7.96 -1.35
CA ARG A 28 8.37 8.54 -2.62
C ARG A 28 8.11 7.64 -3.82
N LEU A 29 8.24 6.32 -3.65
CA LEU A 29 7.94 5.35 -4.68
C LEU A 29 6.45 5.39 -5.03
N LEU A 30 5.57 5.37 -4.03
CA LEU A 30 4.12 5.42 -4.23
C LEU A 30 3.66 6.73 -4.86
N GLU A 31 4.18 7.87 -4.41
CA GLU A 31 3.94 9.19 -5.04
C GLU A 31 4.39 9.22 -6.51
N TYR A 32 5.50 8.54 -6.82
CA TYR A 32 6.00 8.46 -8.20
C TYR A 32 5.12 7.57 -9.08
N LEU A 33 4.65 6.43 -8.57
CA LEU A 33 3.83 5.46 -9.32
C LEU A 33 2.37 5.93 -9.46
N GLU A 34 1.89 6.77 -8.55
CA GLU A 34 0.53 7.30 -8.54
C GLU A 34 0.15 7.93 -9.89
N GLY A 35 -0.93 7.42 -10.49
CA GLY A 35 -1.48 7.91 -11.77
C GLY A 35 -0.62 7.59 -13.00
N ARG A 36 0.52 6.92 -12.85
CA ARG A 36 1.41 6.57 -13.96
C ARG A 36 1.30 5.13 -14.41
N THR A 37 1.10 4.21 -13.47
CA THR A 37 1.15 2.76 -13.72
C THR A 37 0.16 1.99 -12.86
N GLN A 38 -0.26 0.81 -13.31
CA GLN A 38 -0.95 -0.15 -12.44
C GLN A 38 0.07 -0.77 -11.48
N THR A 39 -0.23 -0.77 -10.18
CA THR A 39 0.74 -1.19 -9.15
C THR A 39 0.09 -2.09 -8.10
N PHE A 40 0.71 -3.24 -7.84
CA PHE A 40 0.40 -4.16 -6.76
C PHE A 40 1.57 -4.22 -5.79
N ILE A 41 1.26 -4.20 -4.50
CA ILE A 41 2.27 -4.16 -3.44
C ILE A 41 1.85 -5.14 -2.37
N THR A 42 2.80 -5.94 -1.90
CA THR A 42 2.65 -6.73 -0.68
C THR A 42 3.47 -6.06 0.42
N THR A 43 2.92 -6.06 1.64
CA THR A 43 3.59 -5.51 2.81
C THR A 43 3.10 -6.25 4.05
N SER A 44 4.02 -6.44 4.99
CA SER A 44 3.67 -6.93 6.33
C SER A 44 3.26 -5.80 7.29
N LYS A 45 3.48 -4.53 6.90
CA LYS A 45 3.28 -3.35 7.76
C LYS A 45 2.30 -2.36 7.14
N ARG A 46 1.05 -2.40 7.58
CA ARG A 46 -0.02 -1.49 7.13
C ARG A 46 0.29 -0.01 7.37
N SER A 47 1.02 0.32 8.44
CA SER A 47 1.38 1.70 8.79
C SER A 47 2.20 2.41 7.71
N HIS A 48 3.09 1.69 7.01
CA HIS A 48 3.97 2.28 6.00
C HIS A 48 3.23 2.76 4.75
N VAL A 49 2.04 2.21 4.50
CA VAL A 49 1.20 2.53 3.33
C VAL A 49 -0.06 3.32 3.71
N GLN A 50 -0.22 3.70 4.99
CA GLN A 50 -1.44 4.31 5.55
C GLN A 50 -1.95 5.49 4.73
N GLY A 51 -1.06 6.39 4.30
CA GLY A 51 -1.41 7.58 3.51
C GLY A 51 -1.92 7.31 2.09
N PHE A 52 -1.75 6.08 1.61
CA PHE A 52 -2.16 5.64 0.27
C PHE A 52 -3.35 4.68 0.29
N LEU A 53 -3.73 4.15 1.47
CA LEU A 53 -4.83 3.21 1.63
C LEU A 53 -6.16 3.76 1.10
N SER A 54 -6.41 5.07 1.24
CA SER A 54 -7.65 5.71 0.73
C SER A 54 -7.76 5.70 -0.79
N LYS A 55 -6.65 5.46 -1.50
CA LYS A 55 -6.56 5.44 -2.96
C LYS A 55 -6.30 4.03 -3.52
N ALA A 56 -6.24 3.02 -2.66
CA ALA A 56 -5.87 1.66 -3.01
C ALA A 56 -6.97 0.68 -2.61
N ASN A 57 -7.11 -0.41 -3.38
CA ASN A 57 -7.86 -1.57 -2.93
C ASN A 57 -6.96 -2.39 -2.00
N VAL A 58 -7.43 -2.64 -0.78
CA VAL A 58 -6.65 -3.31 0.26
C VAL A 58 -7.22 -4.70 0.50
N HIS A 59 -6.38 -5.71 0.34
CA HIS A 59 -6.73 -7.09 0.59
C HIS A 59 -5.81 -7.64 1.68
N GLU A 60 -6.40 -8.22 2.70
CA GLU A 60 -5.65 -8.92 3.74
C GLU A 60 -5.50 -10.39 3.34
N ILE A 61 -4.27 -10.89 3.35
CA ILE A 61 -4.01 -12.31 3.02
C ILE A 61 -3.79 -13.07 4.34
N VAL A 62 -4.67 -14.03 4.62
CA VAL A 62 -4.58 -14.87 5.82
C VAL A 62 -4.70 -16.33 5.42
N GLY A 63 -3.71 -17.16 5.78
CA GLY A 63 -3.73 -18.59 5.48
C GLY A 63 -3.73 -18.90 3.97
N GLY A 64 -3.21 -18.00 3.13
CA GLY A 64 -3.23 -18.14 1.67
C GLY A 64 -4.53 -17.66 1.01
N GLU A 65 -5.49 -17.15 1.77
CA GLU A 65 -6.76 -16.63 1.24
C GLU A 65 -6.82 -15.11 1.34
N GLY A 66 -7.29 -14.46 0.27
CA GLY A 66 -7.53 -13.02 0.26
C GLY A 66 -8.89 -12.65 0.84
N ARG A 67 -8.89 -11.77 1.83
CA ARG A 67 -10.08 -11.19 2.44
C ARG A 67 -10.16 -9.71 2.06
N SER A 68 -11.33 -9.26 1.65
CA SER A 68 -11.57 -7.82 1.47
C SER A 68 -11.47 -7.15 2.83
N ALA A 69 -10.49 -6.26 3.00
CA ALA A 69 -10.42 -5.45 4.20
C ALA A 69 -11.44 -4.31 4.03
N GLU A 70 -12.56 -4.35 4.74
CA GLU A 70 -13.40 -3.16 4.89
C GLU A 70 -12.55 -2.07 5.56
N LEU A 71 -12.28 -0.99 4.82
CA LEU A 71 -11.64 0.21 5.34
C LEU A 71 -12.66 0.96 6.22
N THR A 72 -13.00 0.43 7.39
CA THR A 72 -13.81 1.15 8.36
C THR A 72 -12.97 2.24 9.02
N GLU A 73 -13.35 3.50 8.80
CA GLU A 73 -12.75 4.69 9.43
C GLU A 73 -12.62 4.57 10.96
N SER A 74 -13.46 3.75 11.62
CA SER A 74 -13.42 3.57 13.08
C SER A 74 -12.15 2.87 13.61
N THR A 75 -11.43 2.13 12.77
CA THR A 75 -10.17 1.46 13.19
C THR A 75 -8.98 2.44 13.20
N PHE A 76 -9.11 3.61 12.55
CA PHE A 76 -8.04 4.61 12.47
C PHE A 76 -7.83 5.38 13.78
N SER A 77 -8.91 5.69 14.51
CA SER A 77 -8.81 6.45 15.76
C SER A 77 -8.26 5.61 16.92
N ALA A 78 -8.59 4.31 16.97
CA ALA A 78 -8.16 3.44 18.06
C ALA A 78 -6.63 3.19 18.06
N ALA A 79 -6.00 3.03 16.89
CA ALA A 79 -4.57 2.81 16.81
C ALA A 79 -3.73 4.05 17.17
N THR A 80 -4.20 5.25 16.80
CA THR A 80 -3.57 6.52 17.20
C THR A 80 -3.77 6.81 18.69
N ALA A 81 -4.97 6.57 19.23
CA ALA A 81 -5.27 6.80 20.65
C ALA A 81 -4.47 5.88 21.60
N VAL A 82 -4.18 4.64 21.20
CA VAL A 82 -3.35 3.73 22.00
C VAL A 82 -1.88 4.17 22.03
N ALA A 83 -1.38 4.78 20.96
CA ALA A 83 -0.01 5.28 20.90
C ALA A 83 0.21 6.53 21.77
N GLU A 84 -0.82 7.36 21.98
CA GLU A 84 -0.74 8.57 22.80
C GLU A 84 -0.94 8.31 24.31
N SER A 85 -1.52 7.18 24.71
CA SER A 85 -1.82 6.88 26.11
C SER A 85 -0.66 6.24 26.90
N LEU A 86 0.54 6.17 26.31
CA LEU A 86 1.77 5.59 26.89
C LEU A 86 2.90 6.61 27.12
N GLN A 87 2.61 7.91 27.06
CA GLN A 87 3.51 8.99 27.51
C GLN A 87 3.01 9.58 28.84
#